data_AF-A0A1A7NSK7-F1
#
_entry.id   AF-A0A1A7NSK7-F1
#
_cell.length_a   1.000
_cell.length_b   1.000
_cell.length_c   1.000
_cell.angle_alpha   90.00
_cell.angle_beta   90.00
_cell.angle_gamma   90.00
#
_symmetry.space_group_name_H-M   'P 1'
#
loop_
_entity.id
_entity.type
_entity.pdbx_description
1 polymer ?
#
loop_
_entity_poly.entity_id
_entity_poly.type
_entity_poly.pdbx_seq_one_letter_code
_entity_poly.pdbx_strand_id
1 'polypeptide(L)'
;IGEITELAGCDRLTISPALLKELQESNAELPRKLDYQGAVLPRPAAMTEAEFYWQHNMDAMAVEKLAEGIRKFAADIEKLEAMLSAKL
;
A
#
# COMPACT_ATOMS: atom_id res chain seq x y z
N ILE A 1 -10.22 7.64 -9.41
CA ILE A 1 -10.53 6.17 -9.34
C ILE A 1 -9.72 5.23 -10.26
N GLY A 2 -8.85 5.70 -11.17
CA GLY A 2 -8.19 4.85 -12.19
C GLY A 2 -7.33 3.69 -11.67
N GLU A 3 -6.45 3.96 -10.69
CA GLU A 3 -5.62 2.90 -10.08
C GLU A 3 -6.46 1.80 -9.43
N ILE A 4 -7.60 2.16 -8.82
CA ILE A 4 -8.53 1.21 -8.21
C ILE A 4 -9.18 0.34 -9.27
N THR A 5 -9.62 0.94 -10.39
CA THR A 5 -10.24 0.19 -11.48
C THR A 5 -9.25 -0.73 -12.20
N GLU A 6 -7.96 -0.34 -12.28
CA GLU A 6 -6.91 -1.21 -12.82
C GLU A 6 -6.65 -2.45 -11.94
N LEU A 7 -6.87 -2.32 -10.63
CA LEU A 7 -6.70 -3.41 -9.67
C LEU A 7 -8.00 -4.18 -9.37
N ALA A 8 -9.04 -4.04 -10.20
CA ALA A 8 -10.29 -4.77 -10.04
C ALA A 8 -10.05 -6.28 -10.11
N GLY A 9 -10.32 -7.01 -9.01
CA GLY A 9 -10.02 -8.44 -8.87
C GLY A 9 -8.93 -8.76 -7.84
N CYS A 10 -8.27 -7.75 -7.27
CA CYS A 10 -7.46 -7.91 -6.06
C CYS A 10 -8.33 -8.36 -4.88
N ASP A 11 -7.80 -9.20 -3.98
CA ASP A 11 -8.54 -9.78 -2.85
C ASP A 11 -9.23 -8.72 -1.99
N ARG A 12 -8.52 -7.63 -1.70
CA ARG A 12 -9.01 -6.48 -0.91
C ARG A 12 -8.33 -5.20 -1.38
N LEU A 13 -9.11 -4.11 -1.41
CA LEU A 13 -8.61 -2.75 -1.63
C LEU A 13 -9.10 -1.85 -0.49
N THR A 14 -8.18 -1.18 0.21
CA THR A 14 -8.53 -0.15 1.21
C THR A 14 -8.55 1.21 0.52
N ILE A 15 -9.71 1.89 0.56
CA ILE A 15 -10.00 3.06 -0.27
C ILE A 15 -10.46 4.19 0.63
N SER A 16 -9.93 5.40 0.40
CA SER A 16 -10.33 6.58 1.14
C SER A 16 -11.80 6.95 0.88
N PRO A 17 -12.50 7.60 1.83
CA PRO A 17 -13.90 7.97 1.65
C PRO A 17 -14.17 8.85 0.42
N ALA A 18 -13.22 9.73 0.06
CA ALA A 18 -13.33 10.58 -1.12
C ALA A 18 -13.36 9.74 -2.42
N LEU A 19 -12.45 8.78 -2.54
CA LEU A 19 -12.38 7.90 -3.71
C LEU A 19 -13.54 6.90 -3.75
N LEU A 20 -14.07 6.46 -2.60
CA LEU A 20 -15.29 5.66 -2.55
C LEU A 20 -16.51 6.41 -3.09
N LYS A 21 -16.61 7.71 -2.79
CA LYS A 21 -17.68 8.56 -3.33
C LYS A 21 -17.55 8.69 -4.85
N GLU A 22 -16.35 8.95 -5.37
CA GLU A 22 -16.12 8.98 -6.82
C GLU A 22 -16.49 7.66 -7.50
N LEU A 23 -16.20 6.51 -6.87
CA LEU A 23 -16.60 5.20 -7.38
C LEU A 23 -18.11 5.02 -7.38
N GLN A 24 -18.79 5.48 -6.32
CA GLN A 24 -20.24 5.39 -6.20
C GLN A 24 -20.97 6.25 -7.24
N GLU A 25 -20.39 7.40 -7.61
CA GLU A 25 -20.97 8.31 -8.61
C GLU A 25 -20.69 7.85 -10.05
N SER A 26 -19.79 6.90 -10.26
CA SER A 26 -19.43 6.37 -11.57
C SER A 26 -20.40 5.27 -12.02
N ASN A 27 -20.89 5.38 -13.26
CA ASN A 27 -21.67 4.34 -13.94
C ASN A 27 -20.85 3.57 -14.99
N ALA A 28 -19.53 3.75 -14.99
CA ALA A 28 -18.65 3.05 -15.93
C ALA A 28 -18.60 1.55 -15.61
N GLU A 29 -18.42 0.73 -16.65
CA GLU A 29 -18.20 -0.70 -16.47
C GLU A 29 -16.91 -0.95 -15.67
N LEU A 30 -16.97 -1.90 -14.73
CA LEU A 30 -15.84 -2.32 -13.91
C LEU A 30 -15.49 -3.78 -14.21
N PRO A 31 -14.82 -4.06 -15.34
CA PRO A 31 -14.38 -5.41 -15.65
C PRO A 31 -13.29 -5.85 -14.68
N ARG A 32 -13.30 -7.14 -14.32
CA ARG A 32 -12.22 -7.75 -13.53
C ARG A 32 -10.94 -7.81 -14.37
N LYS A 33 -9.84 -7.27 -13.84
CA LYS A 33 -8.53 -7.19 -14.48
C LYS A 33 -7.48 -8.11 -13.84
N LEU A 34 -7.53 -8.29 -12.53
CA LEU A 34 -6.67 -9.20 -11.80
C LEU A 34 -7.37 -10.56 -11.62
N ASP A 35 -6.89 -11.55 -12.34
CA ASP A 35 -7.28 -12.95 -12.21
C ASP A 35 -6.10 -13.86 -12.58
N TYR A 36 -5.69 -14.74 -11.67
CA TYR A 36 -4.61 -15.67 -11.91
C TYR A 36 -5.18 -17.03 -12.36
N GLN A 37 -4.93 -17.40 -13.62
CA GLN A 37 -5.42 -18.64 -14.24
C GLN A 37 -4.31 -19.69 -14.47
N GLY A 38 -3.11 -19.45 -13.96
CA GLY A 38 -1.95 -20.31 -14.16
C GLY A 38 -1.88 -21.51 -13.20
N ALA A 39 -0.88 -22.36 -13.40
CA ALA A 39 -0.59 -23.48 -12.50
C ALA A 39 0.17 -23.01 -11.26
N VAL A 40 -0.28 -23.44 -10.09
CA VAL A 40 0.39 -23.15 -8.82
C VAL A 40 1.75 -23.85 -8.77
N LEU A 41 2.81 -23.07 -8.64
CA LEU A 41 4.19 -23.57 -8.55
C LEU A 41 4.62 -23.78 -7.08
N PRO A 42 5.61 -24.66 -6.83
CA PRO A 42 6.20 -24.80 -5.50
C PRO A 42 6.88 -23.48 -5.08
N ARG A 43 6.81 -23.19 -3.78
CA ARG A 43 7.43 -21.99 -3.21
C ARG A 43 8.96 -22.09 -3.26
N PRO A 44 9.67 -20.98 -3.57
CA PRO A 44 11.12 -20.96 -3.47
C PRO A 44 11.58 -21.05 -2.01
N ALA A 45 12.88 -21.21 -1.80
CA ALA A 45 13.49 -21.11 -0.47
C ALA A 45 13.23 -19.74 0.16
N ALA A 46 13.18 -19.69 1.49
CA ALA A 46 13.04 -18.43 2.20
C ALA A 46 14.27 -17.55 1.98
N MET A 47 14.02 -16.27 1.71
CA MET A 47 15.07 -15.26 1.55
C MET A 47 15.77 -15.03 2.89
N THR A 48 17.09 -14.94 2.86
CA THR A 48 17.90 -14.53 4.01
C THR A 48 17.80 -13.02 4.24
N GLU A 49 18.13 -12.58 5.44
CA GLU A 49 18.15 -11.14 5.78
C GLU A 49 19.09 -10.34 4.86
N ALA A 50 20.26 -10.89 4.54
CA ALA A 50 21.23 -10.24 3.65
C ALA A 50 20.70 -10.09 2.22
N GLU A 51 20.03 -11.12 1.69
CA GLU A 51 19.42 -11.07 0.35
C GLU A 51 18.29 -10.05 0.30
N PHE A 52 17.47 -9.98 1.36
CA PHE A 52 16.41 -8.99 1.47
C PHE A 52 16.96 -7.56 1.45
N TYR A 53 17.95 -7.26 2.30
CA TYR A 53 18.56 -5.93 2.32
C TYR A 53 19.23 -5.58 1.00
N TRP A 54 19.90 -6.53 0.36
CA TRP A 54 20.48 -6.29 -0.96
C TRP A 54 19.41 -5.94 -1.99
N GLN A 55 18.38 -6.78 -2.14
CA GLN A 55 17.31 -6.57 -3.12
C GLN A 55 16.51 -5.29 -2.85
N HIS A 56 16.20 -5.00 -1.58
CA HIS A 56 15.50 -3.77 -1.19
C HIS A 56 16.31 -2.52 -1.54
N ASN A 57 17.62 -2.51 -1.28
CA ASN A 57 18.48 -1.36 -1.56
C ASN A 57 18.74 -1.14 -3.06
N MET A 58 18.39 -2.08 -3.93
CA MET A 58 18.45 -1.88 -5.38
C MET A 58 17.26 -1.08 -5.92
N ASP A 59 16.16 -0.98 -5.17
CA ASP A 59 15.02 -0.14 -5.53
C ASP A 59 15.09 1.20 -4.77
N ALA A 60 15.60 2.22 -5.46
CA ALA A 60 15.74 3.57 -4.89
C ALA A 60 14.40 4.14 -4.39
N MET A 61 13.29 3.88 -5.08
CA MET A 61 11.97 4.36 -4.68
C MET A 61 11.52 3.66 -3.39
N ALA A 62 11.71 2.34 -3.29
CA ALA A 62 11.35 1.59 -2.10
C ALA A 62 12.12 2.06 -0.85
N VAL A 63 13.44 2.27 -0.97
CA VAL A 63 14.28 2.76 0.14
C VAL A 63 13.81 4.12 0.63
N GLU A 64 13.62 5.05 -0.31
CA GLU A 64 13.22 6.42 0.04
C GLU A 64 11.82 6.44 0.65
N LYS A 65 10.85 5.74 0.06
CA LYS A 65 9.45 5.76 0.52
C LYS A 65 9.25 5.04 1.83
N LEU A 66 9.98 3.95 2.09
CA LEU A 66 9.95 3.28 3.38
C LEU A 66 10.45 4.22 4.48
N ALA A 67 11.62 4.83 4.27
CA ALA A 67 12.21 5.73 5.26
C ALA A 67 11.38 7.00 5.45
N GLU A 68 10.82 7.57 4.38
CA GLU A 68 9.92 8.72 4.41
C GLU A 68 8.64 8.42 5.21
N GLY A 69 8.01 7.26 4.96
CA GLY A 69 6.79 6.84 5.63
C GLY A 69 6.97 6.73 7.15
N ILE A 70 8.05 6.07 7.60
CA ILE A 70 8.37 5.93 9.03
C ILE A 70 8.53 7.30 9.69
N ARG A 71 9.27 8.22 9.07
CA ARG A 71 9.49 9.58 9.61
C ARG A 71 8.19 10.38 9.70
N LYS A 72 7.31 10.27 8.69
CA LYS A 72 6.01 10.96 8.69
C LYS A 72 5.12 10.47 9.82
N PHE A 73 5.02 9.16 10.02
CA PHE A 73 4.23 8.60 11.12
C PHE A 73 4.79 9.01 12.49
N ALA A 74 6.11 8.99 12.68
CA ALA A 74 6.73 9.45 13.91
C ALA A 74 6.38 10.92 14.21
N ALA A 75 6.49 11.81 13.21
CA ALA A 75 6.13 13.21 13.37
C ALA A 75 4.65 13.42 13.71
N ASP A 76 3.75 12.59 13.18
CA ASP A 76 2.32 12.68 13.50
C ASP A 76 2.00 12.15 14.91
N ILE A 77 2.77 11.18 15.41
CA ILE A 77 2.70 10.72 16.81
C ILE A 77 3.13 11.84 17.76
N GLU A 78 4.27 12.48 17.50
CA GLU A 78 4.77 13.60 18.33
C GLU A 78 3.74 14.75 18.41
N LYS A 79 3.10 15.08 17.27
CA LYS A 79 2.01 16.08 17.25
C LYS A 79 0.82 15.64 18.10
N LEU A 80 0.44 14.37 18.03
CA LEU A 80 -0.66 13.82 18.83
C LEU A 80 -0.34 13.89 20.33
N GLU A 81 0.86 13.50 20.73
CA GLU A 81 1.32 13.59 22.13
C GLU A 81 1.34 15.02 22.65
N ALA A 82 1.79 15.98 21.83
CA ALA A 82 1.74 17.40 22.18
C ALA A 82 0.30 17.91 22.35
N MET A 83 -0.62 17.52 21.45
CA MET A 83 -2.04 17.87 21.56
C MET A 83 -2.70 17.29 22.80
N LEU A 84 -2.35 16.06 23.18
CA LEU A 84 -2.85 15.42 24.40
C LEU A 84 -2.29 16.12 25.65
N SER A 85 -0.99 16.41 25.66
CA SER A 85 -0.33 17.11 26.77
C SER A 85 -0.88 18.51 27.00
N ALA A 86 -1.27 19.22 25.94
CA ALA A 86 -1.89 20.54 26.04
C ALA A 86 -3.34 20.53 26.56
N LYS A 87 -3.97 19.36 26.64
CA LYS A 87 -5.34 19.15 27.16
C LYS A 87 -5.37 18.55 28.55
N LEU A 88 -4.22 18.16 29.09
CA LEU A 88 -3.98 17.72 30.46
C LEU A 88 -3.61 18.92 31.35
#